data_AF-A0A2I0NJK0-F1
#
_entry.id   AF-A0A2I0NJK0-F1
#
_cell.length_a   1.000
_cell.length_b   1.000
_cell.length_c   1.000
_cell.angle_alpha   90.00
_cell.angle_beta   90.00
_cell.angle_gamma   90.00
#
_symmetry.space_group_name_H-M   'P 1'
#
loop_
_entity.id
_entity.type
_entity.pdbx_description
1 polymer ?
#
loop_
_entity_poly.entity_id
_entity_poly.type
_entity_poly.pdbx_seq_one_letter_code
_entity_poly.pdbx_strand_id
1 'polypeptide(L)'
;MEAISYPLRIPKNVIELANLRTKEEHVDKSTALRQFLYLGARDYVMELYQKGRISLGKAAELLDVSTFDILRLAKEHDYSGATGEQLKISRETAKSLII
;
A
#
# COMPACT_ATOMS: atom_id res chain seq x y z
N MET A 1 -3.44 18.14 -2.71
CA MET A 1 -2.11 17.59 -2.37
C MET A 1 -1.06 18.64 -2.62
N GLU A 2 -0.21 18.88 -1.62
CA GLU A 2 1.00 19.68 -1.81
C GLU A 2 2.03 18.81 -2.55
N ALA A 3 2.60 19.33 -3.64
CA ALA A 3 3.55 18.60 -4.47
C ALA A 3 4.95 19.21 -4.33
N ILE A 4 5.91 18.37 -3.94
CA ILE A 4 7.33 18.75 -3.85
C ILE A 4 8.05 18.28 -5.10
N SER A 5 8.71 19.21 -5.80
CA SER A 5 9.56 18.88 -6.95
C SER A 5 10.96 18.45 -6.48
N TYR A 6 11.35 17.21 -6.78
CA TYR A 6 12.66 16.67 -6.43
C TYR A 6 13.38 16.11 -7.68
N PRO A 7 14.62 16.54 -7.99
CA PRO A 7 15.36 16.01 -9.14
C PRO A 7 15.84 14.58 -8.89
N LEU A 8 15.38 13.64 -9.71
CA LEU A 8 15.74 12.22 -9.62
C LEU A 8 16.40 11.74 -10.92
N ARG A 9 17.49 10.98 -10.80
CA ARG A 9 18.04 10.23 -11.93
C ARG A 9 17.25 8.93 -12.10
N ILE A 10 16.50 8.83 -13.19
CA ILE A 10 15.66 7.66 -13.47
C ILE A 10 16.42 6.71 -14.42
N PRO A 11 16.57 5.42 -14.07
CA PRO A 11 17.16 4.41 -14.94
C PRO A 11 16.46 4.31 -16.31
N LYS A 12 17.23 4.03 -17.36
CA LYS A 12 16.72 4.00 -18.75
C LYS A 12 15.57 2.99 -18.93
N ASN A 13 15.68 1.81 -18.34
CA ASN A 13 14.65 0.77 -18.40
C ASN A 13 13.31 1.25 -17.80
N VAL A 14 13.32 2.06 -16.74
CA VAL A 14 12.09 2.62 -16.15
C VAL A 14 11.46 3.65 -17.08
N ILE A 15 12.28 4.47 -17.76
CA ILE A 15 11.79 5.40 -18.79
C ILE A 15 11.16 4.65 -19.97
N GLU A 16 11.74 3.52 -20.38
CA GLU A 16 11.19 2.67 -21.44
C GLU A 16 9.85 2.06 -21.03
N LEU A 17 9.69 1.62 -19.77
CA LEU A 17 8.40 1.17 -19.24
C LEU A 17 7.37 2.31 -19.20
N ALA A 18 7.77 3.52 -18.84
CA ALA A 18 6.87 4.67 -18.86
C ALA A 18 6.40 4.96 -20.29
N ASN A 19 7.31 4.88 -21.27
CA ASN A 19 7.00 5.02 -22.70
C ASN A 19 6.05 3.94 -23.24
N LEU A 20 6.07 2.73 -22.66
CA LEU A 20 5.08 1.72 -22.98
C LEU A 20 3.71 2.13 -22.43
N ARG A 21 3.64 2.50 -21.14
CA ARG A 21 2.39 2.88 -20.48
C ARG A 21 1.72 4.11 -21.09
N THR A 22 2.48 5.12 -21.53
CA THR A 22 1.89 6.27 -22.25
C THR A 22 1.22 5.85 -23.56
N LYS A 23 1.72 4.84 -24.27
CA LYS A 23 1.09 4.34 -25.50
C LYS A 23 -0.16 3.51 -25.22
N GLU A 24 -0.10 2.63 -24.23
CA GLU A 24 -1.22 1.74 -23.89
C GLU A 24 -2.38 2.50 -23.23
N GLU A 25 -2.07 3.35 -22.25
CA GLU A 25 -3.06 4.03 -21.40
C GLU A 25 -3.35 5.48 -21.84
N HIS A 26 -2.72 5.97 -22.91
CA HIS A 26 -2.90 7.32 -23.44
C HIS A 26 -2.68 8.45 -22.41
N VAL A 27 -1.75 8.23 -21.48
CA VAL A 27 -1.34 9.20 -20.45
C VAL A 27 -0.02 9.87 -20.82
N ASP A 28 0.26 11.05 -20.26
CA ASP A 28 1.58 11.66 -20.38
C ASP A 28 2.65 10.90 -19.58
N LYS A 29 3.91 11.10 -19.96
CA LYS A 29 5.06 10.39 -19.36
C LYS A 29 5.20 10.66 -17.86
N SER A 30 4.92 11.88 -17.40
CA SER A 30 5.01 12.23 -15.99
C SER A 30 3.91 11.54 -15.19
N THR A 31 2.71 11.42 -15.77
CA THR A 31 1.61 10.62 -15.19
C THR A 31 1.98 9.15 -15.11
N ALA A 32 2.51 8.55 -16.18
CA ALA A 32 2.97 7.17 -16.17
C ALA A 32 4.02 6.90 -15.07
N LEU A 33 5.00 7.80 -14.93
CA LEU A 33 6.01 7.71 -13.88
C LEU A 33 5.42 7.86 -12.47
N ARG A 34 4.51 8.82 -12.25
CA ARG A 34 3.80 8.97 -10.97
C ARG A 34 3.00 7.74 -10.61
N GLN A 35 2.31 7.13 -11.58
CA GLN A 35 1.55 5.89 -11.35
C GLN A 35 2.48 4.75 -10.92
N PHE A 36 3.66 4.59 -11.55
CA PHE A 36 4.64 3.59 -11.10
C PHE A 36 5.18 3.87 -9.70
N LEU A 37 5.46 5.14 -9.37
CA LEU A 37 5.86 5.52 -8.01
C LEU A 37 4.76 5.19 -7.00
N TYR A 38 3.50 5.47 -7.32
CA TYR A 38 2.37 5.13 -6.47
C TYR A 38 2.20 3.63 -6.26
N LEU A 39 2.37 2.83 -7.32
CA LEU A 39 2.34 1.37 -7.22
C LEU A 39 3.44 0.87 -6.29
N GLY A 40 4.69 1.31 -6.49
CA GLY A 40 5.81 0.92 -5.63
C GLY A 40 5.66 1.39 -4.19
N ALA A 41 5.18 2.62 -3.96
CA ALA A 41 4.91 3.14 -2.63
C ALA A 41 3.81 2.36 -1.92
N ARG A 42 2.71 2.03 -2.61
CA ARG A 42 1.63 1.20 -2.10
C ARG A 42 2.14 -0.17 -1.69
N ASP A 43 2.85 -0.85 -2.58
CA ASP A 43 3.33 -2.21 -2.33
C ASP A 43 4.31 -2.24 -1.14
N TYR A 44 5.20 -1.25 -1.03
CA TYR A 44 6.11 -1.10 0.10
C TYR A 44 5.38 -0.87 1.44
N VAL A 45 4.37 0.03 1.46
CA VAL A 45 3.57 0.28 2.66
C VAL A 45 2.79 -0.97 3.07
N MET A 46 2.20 -1.68 2.10
CA MET A 46 1.47 -2.92 2.37
C MET A 46 2.39 -4.02 2.91
N GLU A 47 3.60 -4.16 2.38
CA GLU A 47 4.61 -5.09 2.90
C GLU A 47 4.96 -4.79 4.37
N LEU A 48 5.19 -3.52 4.71
CA LEU A 48 5.45 -3.10 6.09
C LEU A 48 4.27 -3.41 7.01
N TYR A 49 3.05 -3.15 6.55
CA TYR A 49 1.83 -3.44 7.30
C TYR A 49 1.68 -4.95 7.55
N GLN A 50 1.83 -5.77 6.51
CA GLN A 50 1.72 -7.23 6.60
C GLN A 50 2.77 -7.85 7.53
N LYS A 51 3.98 -7.27 7.56
CA LYS A 51 5.06 -7.66 8.49
C LYS A 51 4.89 -7.11 9.91
N GLY A 52 3.81 -6.40 10.20
CA GLY A 52 3.56 -5.76 11.50
C GLY A 52 4.55 -4.66 11.85
N ARG A 53 5.26 -4.09 10.86
CA ARG A 53 6.25 -3.02 11.06
C ARG A 53 5.58 -1.65 11.23
N ILE A 54 4.37 -1.49 10.70
CA ILE A 54 3.55 -0.29 10.85
C ILE A 54 2.11 -0.69 11.19
N SER A 55 1.39 0.21 11.86
CA SER A 55 -0.02 0.00 12.19
C SER A 55 -0.93 0.22 10.97
N LEU A 56 -2.18 -0.26 11.05
CA LEU A 56 -3.23 0.02 10.08
C LEU A 56 -3.42 1.52 9.84
N GLY A 57 -3.44 2.30 10.93
CA GLY A 57 -3.55 3.77 10.86
C GLY A 57 -2.35 4.42 10.18
N LYS A 58 -1.13 3.92 10.43
CA LYS A 58 0.07 4.47 9.79
C LYS A 58 0.13 4.15 8.30
N ALA A 59 -0.32 2.96 7.90
CA ALA A 59 -0.44 2.61 6.49
C ALA A 59 -1.44 3.52 5.75
N ALA A 60 -2.59 3.78 6.38
CA ALA A 60 -3.62 4.69 5.86
C ALA A 60 -3.08 6.12 5.71
N GLU A 61 -2.38 6.64 6.72
CA GLU A 61 -1.73 7.96 6.70
C GLU A 61 -0.70 8.09 5.57
N LEU A 62 0.18 7.10 5.39
CA LEU A 62 1.25 7.15 4.38
C LEU A 62 0.73 7.10 2.94
N LEU A 63 -0.41 6.42 2.72
CA LEU A 63 -1.02 6.30 1.40
C LEU A 63 -2.13 7.33 1.14
N ASP A 64 -2.44 8.17 2.13
CA ASP A 64 -3.54 9.15 2.08
C ASP A 64 -4.89 8.50 1.72
N VAL A 65 -5.20 7.38 2.39
CA VAL A 65 -6.43 6.60 2.20
C VAL A 65 -7.08 6.27 3.54
N SER A 66 -8.29 5.72 3.51
CA SER A 66 -8.95 5.27 4.74
C SER A 66 -8.34 3.96 5.27
N THR A 67 -8.51 3.69 6.57
CA THR A 67 -8.16 2.38 7.13
C THR A 67 -8.96 1.23 6.50
N PHE A 68 -10.17 1.50 6.01
CA PHE A 68 -10.96 0.52 5.26
C PHE A 68 -10.33 0.17 3.90
N ASP A 69 -9.71 1.13 3.23
CA ASP A 69 -8.98 0.88 1.98
C ASP A 69 -7.78 -0.02 2.21
N ILE A 70 -7.03 0.18 3.30
CA ILE A 70 -5.92 -0.70 3.66
C ILE A 70 -6.41 -2.12 3.92
N LEU A 71 -7.53 -2.30 4.64
CA LEU A 71 -8.11 -3.63 4.87
C LEU A 71 -8.59 -4.29 3.57
N ARG A 72 -9.15 -3.52 2.65
CA ARG A 72 -9.54 -4.00 1.31
C ARG A 72 -8.33 -4.44 0.50
N LEU A 73 -7.28 -3.62 0.46
CA LEU A 73 -6.01 -3.95 -0.20
C LEU A 73 -5.37 -5.20 0.42
N ALA A 74 -5.40 -5.35 1.74
CA ALA A 74 -4.87 -6.53 2.42
C ALA A 74 -5.64 -7.81 2.02
N LYS A 75 -6.98 -7.72 1.90
CA LYS A 75 -7.83 -8.84 1.48
C LYS A 75 -7.57 -9.27 0.04
N GLU A 76 -7.29 -8.33 -0.87
CA GLU A 76 -6.92 -8.62 -2.27
C GLU A 76 -5.61 -9.42 -2.38
N HIS A 77 -4.76 -9.38 -1.35
CA HIS A 77 -3.48 -10.09 -1.27
C HIS A 77 -3.50 -11.33 -0.35
N ASP A 78 -4.68 -11.92 -0.10
CA ASP A 78 -4.89 -13.05 0.84
C ASP A 78 -4.38 -12.79 2.27
N TYR A 79 -4.21 -11.52 2.65
CA TYR A 79 -3.81 -11.13 3.99
C TYR A 79 -5.05 -10.77 4.81
N SER A 80 -5.55 -11.74 5.59
CA SER A 80 -6.61 -11.50 6.56
C SER A 80 -6.02 -10.93 7.85
N GLY A 81 -5.78 -9.62 7.92
CA GLY A 81 -5.45 -8.86 9.15
C GLY A 81 -4.82 -9.69 10.29
N ALA A 82 -5.61 -9.98 11.33
CA ALA A 82 -5.19 -10.88 12.41
C ALA A 82 -5.17 -12.35 11.95
N THR A 83 -4.08 -13.07 12.24
CA THR A 83 -4.00 -14.50 11.96
C THR A 83 -5.13 -15.26 12.67
N GLY A 84 -5.52 -16.43 12.14
CA GLY A 84 -6.55 -17.26 12.78
C GLY A 84 -6.23 -17.57 14.26
N GLU A 85 -4.94 -17.68 14.59
CA GLU A 85 -4.45 -17.86 15.95
C GLU A 85 -4.62 -16.60 16.80
N GLN A 86 -4.28 -15.42 16.28
CA GLN A 86 -4.52 -14.14 16.96
C GLN A 86 -6.01 -13.86 17.19
N LEU A 87 -6.88 -14.22 16.24
CA LEU A 87 -8.33 -14.14 16.40
C LEU A 87 -8.83 -15.06 17.50
N LYS A 88 -8.27 -16.26 17.61
CA LYS A 88 -8.60 -17.22 18.68
C LYS A 88 -8.20 -16.65 20.04
N ILE A 89 -6.96 -16.16 20.17
CA ILE A 89 -6.46 -15.53 21.41
C ILE A 89 -7.32 -14.32 21.78
N SER A 90 -7.60 -13.44 20.81
CA SER A 90 -8.45 -12.26 21.06
C SER A 90 -9.85 -12.63 21.54
N ARG A 91 -10.47 -13.68 20.97
CA ARG A 91 -11.78 -14.21 21.42
C ARG A 91 -11.71 -14.83 22.80
N GLU A 92 -10.64 -15.56 23.12
CA GLU A 92 -10.44 -16.16 24.45
C GLU A 92 -10.24 -15.07 25.52
N THR A 93 -9.40 -14.06 25.24
CA THR A 93 -9.20 -12.91 26.11
C THR A 93 -10.50 -12.11 26.30
N ALA A 94 -11.25 -11.83 25.24
CA ALA A 94 -12.53 -11.13 25.34
C ALA A 94 -13.55 -11.90 26.20
N LYS A 95 -13.58 -13.23 26.09
CA LYS A 95 -14.43 -14.07 26.95
C LYS A 95 -14.00 -14.04 28.41
N SER A 96 -12.69 -14.00 28.69
CA SER A 96 -12.17 -13.89 30.06
C SER A 96 -12.44 -12.55 30.74
N LEU A 97 -12.69 -11.50 29.96
CA LEU A 97 -13.02 -10.16 30.43
C LEU A 97 -14.53 -9.93 30.66
N ILE A 98 -15.39 -10.87 30.24
CA ILE A 98 -16.85 -10.84 30.45
C ILE A 98 -17.25 -11.54 31.77
N ILE A 99 -16.31 -11.68 32.72
CA ILE A 99 -16.54 -12.19 34.08
C ILE A 99 -16.24 -11.08 35.09
#